data_AF-A0A4Q0YLK6-F1
#
_entry.id   AF-A0A4Q0YLK6-F1
#
_cell.length_a   1.000
_cell.length_b   1.000
_cell.length_c   1.000
_cell.angle_alpha   90.00
_cell.angle_beta   90.00
_cell.angle_gamma   90.00
#
_symmetry.space_group_name_H-M   'P 1'
#
loop_
_entity.id
_entity.type
_entity.pdbx_description
1 polymer ?
#
loop_
_entity_poly.entity_id
_entity_poly.type
_entity_poly.pdbx_seq_one_letter_code
_entity_poly.pdbx_strand_id
1 'polypeptide(L)'
;MDAMSVGEKLTPDLSRDKAHKVVELYIKGVNKKFSIQISRKKIEFFLVNRVLAAEKHDPVLLEFLNGNSTYVTRSARHYNFYLDNDINENIRSIWREIFIDIKRFAPDFVEPIWGLLIPLSETFGLGSQFTPTKEGIARKVESLQRTLSQPKAFDVAHSRERMVDYHNQYTVYTLYMLINGSGYRAVYNPLPSLHFNLHRHGAIMISDKDSAKDYAHMRLVAAPTPLIEQLQYYLEHLNALANHLAMTAESLAMNMYFHSAQKPFLSMRGKLEKREWFDTAKHSKSNDGTLVFLSIDKESGRLRAKNAGPSLLNEQDNSEVSLPLNFGRHYIRQYLQKAGVHQEAIKFQLGHWVAGEIPLSSFSTQDHGQTIALLRPLLDEMMASLGWKEIPSLLTRKRQ
;
A
#
# COMPACT_ATOMS: atom_id res chain seq x y z
N MET A 1 39.16 -21.44 16.65
CA MET A 1 39.18 -20.42 15.57
C MET A 1 39.59 -19.15 16.25
N ASP A 2 40.76 -18.61 15.93
CA ASP A 2 41.20 -17.31 16.43
C ASP A 2 40.12 -16.26 16.11
N ALA A 3 39.88 -15.36 17.04
CA ALA A 3 38.88 -14.31 16.88
C ALA A 3 39.32 -13.41 15.73
N MET A 4 38.66 -13.55 14.57
CA MET A 4 38.89 -12.67 13.43
C MET A 4 38.51 -11.24 13.80
N SER A 5 39.35 -10.29 13.43
CA SER A 5 39.05 -8.86 13.55
C SER A 5 38.06 -8.41 12.47
N VAL A 6 37.24 -7.41 12.77
CA VAL A 6 36.31 -6.83 11.78
C VAL A 6 37.10 -6.30 10.59
N GLY A 7 36.79 -6.79 9.39
CA GLY A 7 37.48 -6.42 8.15
C GLY A 7 38.56 -7.40 7.69
N GLU A 8 38.93 -8.40 8.50
CA GLU A 8 39.82 -9.46 8.05
C GLU A 8 39.14 -10.40 7.05
N LYS A 9 39.88 -10.81 6.02
CA LYS A 9 39.39 -11.75 5.02
C LYS A 9 39.34 -13.15 5.63
N LEU A 10 38.21 -13.84 5.50
CA LEU A 10 38.05 -15.27 5.83
C LEU A 10 39.09 -16.15 5.12
N THR A 11 39.51 -15.74 3.93
CA THR A 11 40.52 -16.43 3.12
C THR A 11 41.48 -15.41 2.50
N PRO A 12 42.53 -14.96 3.22
CA PRO A 12 43.43 -13.89 2.76
C PRO A 12 44.11 -14.21 1.42
N ASP A 13 44.49 -15.47 1.22
CA ASP A 13 45.26 -15.96 0.07
C ASP A 13 44.40 -16.41 -1.12
N LEU A 14 43.07 -16.30 -1.00
CA LEU A 14 42.15 -16.78 -2.01
C LEU A 14 41.53 -15.61 -2.78
N SER A 15 42.02 -15.36 -4.00
CA SER A 15 41.39 -14.42 -4.91
C SER A 15 40.03 -14.96 -5.39
N ARG A 16 39.12 -14.05 -5.78
CA ARG A 16 37.79 -14.40 -6.28
C ARG A 16 37.84 -15.38 -7.46
N ASP A 17 38.73 -15.16 -8.41
CA ASP A 17 38.88 -16.03 -9.58
C ASP A 17 39.42 -17.42 -9.23
N LYS A 18 40.35 -17.49 -8.26
CA LYS A 18 40.88 -18.76 -7.76
C LYS A 18 39.79 -19.53 -7.02
N ALA A 19 39.00 -18.86 -6.19
CA ALA A 19 37.83 -19.44 -5.53
C ALA A 19 36.82 -20.00 -6.54
N HIS A 20 36.47 -19.22 -7.57
CA HIS A 20 35.55 -19.66 -8.61
C HIS A 20 36.04 -20.92 -9.33
N LYS A 21 37.32 -20.97 -9.74
CA LYS A 21 37.90 -22.14 -10.42
C LYS A 21 37.85 -23.39 -9.54
N VAL A 22 38.22 -23.28 -8.26
CA VAL A 22 38.21 -24.40 -7.31
C VAL A 22 36.78 -24.92 -7.11
N VAL A 23 35.81 -24.03 -6.92
CA VAL A 23 34.39 -24.39 -6.78
C VAL A 23 33.88 -25.09 -8.05
N GLU A 24 34.22 -24.59 -9.24
CA GLU A 24 33.80 -25.21 -10.50
C GLU A 24 34.38 -26.61 -10.71
N LEU A 25 35.65 -26.83 -10.33
CA LEU A 25 36.27 -28.16 -10.37
C LEU A 25 35.59 -29.12 -9.40
N TYR A 26 35.29 -28.68 -8.18
CA TYR A 26 34.56 -29.48 -7.19
C TYR A 26 33.17 -29.86 -7.72
N ILE A 27 32.40 -28.89 -8.24
CA ILE A 27 31.08 -29.12 -8.82
C ILE A 27 31.14 -30.12 -9.99
N LYS A 28 32.15 -30.06 -10.86
CA LYS A 28 32.34 -31.06 -11.93
C LYS A 28 32.50 -32.48 -11.37
N GLY A 29 33.28 -32.64 -10.30
CA GLY A 29 33.44 -33.92 -9.62
C GLY A 29 32.12 -34.45 -9.03
N VAL A 30 31.37 -33.59 -8.34
CA VAL A 30 30.05 -33.91 -7.78
C VAL A 30 29.06 -34.32 -8.87
N ASN A 31 28.94 -33.52 -9.94
CA ASN A 31 28.06 -33.81 -11.06
C ASN A 31 28.36 -35.17 -11.70
N LYS A 32 29.65 -35.47 -11.93
CA LYS A 32 30.09 -36.76 -12.48
C LYS A 32 29.77 -37.93 -11.54
N LYS A 33 30.01 -37.77 -10.24
CA LYS A 33 29.83 -38.83 -9.24
C LYS A 33 28.36 -39.19 -9.04
N PHE A 34 27.47 -38.20 -9.03
CA PHE A 34 26.06 -38.39 -8.71
C PHE A 34 25.14 -38.31 -9.92
N SER A 35 25.67 -38.15 -11.14
CA SER A 35 24.89 -37.99 -12.38
C SER A 35 23.87 -36.86 -12.31
N ILE A 36 24.27 -35.72 -11.73
CA ILE A 36 23.44 -34.52 -11.56
C ILE A 36 24.02 -33.32 -12.31
N GLN A 37 23.24 -32.24 -12.41
CA GLN A 37 23.64 -31.02 -13.10
C GLN A 37 23.48 -29.77 -12.21
N ILE A 38 24.46 -29.55 -11.33
CA ILE A 38 24.62 -28.34 -10.54
C ILE A 38 25.64 -27.42 -11.22
N SER A 39 25.44 -26.10 -11.15
CA SER A 39 26.40 -25.11 -11.65
C SER A 39 26.70 -24.08 -10.58
N ARG A 40 27.83 -23.36 -10.71
CA ARG A 40 28.17 -22.24 -9.82
C ARG A 40 27.02 -21.23 -9.73
N LYS A 41 26.40 -20.89 -10.87
CA LYS A 41 25.23 -20.00 -10.91
C LYS A 41 24.03 -20.56 -10.15
N LYS A 42 23.74 -21.86 -10.24
CA LYS A 42 22.63 -22.47 -9.47
C LYS A 42 22.85 -22.34 -7.95
N ILE A 43 24.09 -22.47 -7.49
CA ILE A 43 24.45 -22.27 -6.07
C ILE A 43 24.33 -20.79 -5.70
N GLU A 44 24.92 -19.90 -6.50
CA GLU A 44 24.92 -18.45 -6.28
C GLU A 44 23.49 -17.88 -6.19
N PHE A 45 22.58 -18.32 -7.07
CA PHE A 45 21.19 -17.86 -7.10
C PHE A 45 20.22 -18.73 -6.30
N PHE A 46 20.68 -19.78 -5.62
CA PHE A 46 19.80 -20.72 -4.90
C PHE A 46 18.91 -19.98 -3.90
N LEU A 47 19.52 -19.16 -3.04
CA LEU A 47 18.82 -18.44 -1.97
C LEU A 47 17.78 -17.46 -2.55
N VAL A 48 18.18 -16.71 -3.58
CA VAL A 48 17.30 -15.76 -4.28
C VAL A 48 16.11 -16.49 -4.89
N ASN A 49 16.36 -17.51 -5.70
CA ASN A 49 15.30 -18.26 -6.37
C ASN A 49 14.37 -18.93 -5.37
N ARG A 50 14.90 -19.44 -4.25
CA ARG A 50 14.09 -20.06 -3.20
C ARG A 50 13.16 -19.05 -2.52
N VAL A 51 13.67 -17.90 -2.08
CA VAL A 51 12.84 -16.87 -1.43
C VAL A 51 11.79 -16.35 -2.40
N LEU A 52 12.15 -16.13 -3.67
CA LEU A 52 11.21 -15.70 -4.70
C LEU A 52 10.16 -16.75 -5.05
N ALA A 53 10.51 -18.04 -5.05
CA ALA A 53 9.56 -19.11 -5.35
C ALA A 53 8.62 -19.43 -4.17
N ALA A 54 9.14 -19.32 -2.93
CA ALA A 54 8.36 -19.59 -1.74
C ALA A 54 7.48 -18.41 -1.32
N GLU A 55 7.89 -17.18 -1.64
CA GLU A 55 7.16 -15.93 -1.33
C GLU A 55 6.71 -15.77 0.14
N LYS A 56 7.39 -16.47 1.06
CA LYS A 56 7.16 -16.34 2.51
C LYS A 56 7.93 -15.19 3.15
N HIS A 57 9.09 -14.87 2.58
CA HIS A 57 10.02 -13.86 3.09
C HIS A 57 10.08 -12.68 2.13
N ASP A 58 10.32 -11.48 2.66
CA ASP A 58 10.55 -10.32 1.80
C ASP A 58 11.89 -10.48 1.05
N PRO A 59 11.92 -10.49 -0.29
CA PRO A 59 13.16 -10.57 -1.04
C PRO A 59 14.13 -9.40 -0.79
N VAL A 60 13.67 -8.25 -0.29
CA VAL A 60 14.54 -7.12 0.09
C VAL A 60 15.56 -7.51 1.16
N LEU A 61 15.23 -8.49 2.02
CA LEU A 61 16.16 -9.02 3.03
C LEU A 61 17.43 -9.61 2.41
N LEU A 62 17.35 -10.09 1.17
CA LEU A 62 18.49 -10.64 0.44
C LEU A 62 19.46 -9.56 -0.05
N GLU A 63 19.03 -8.29 -0.15
CA GLU A 63 19.94 -7.21 -0.50
C GLU A 63 21.02 -7.02 0.58
N PHE A 64 20.67 -7.22 1.86
CA PHE A 64 21.63 -7.18 2.97
C PHE A 64 22.65 -8.31 2.92
N LEU A 65 22.28 -9.47 2.37
CA LEU A 65 23.18 -10.62 2.21
C LEU A 65 24.06 -10.50 0.96
N ASN A 66 23.48 -10.03 -0.15
CA ASN A 66 24.14 -10.02 -1.46
C ASN A 66 24.89 -8.71 -1.74
N GLY A 67 24.63 -7.65 -0.96
CA GLY A 67 25.16 -6.30 -1.19
C GLY A 67 24.72 -5.66 -2.51
N ASN A 68 23.73 -6.24 -3.19
CA ASN A 68 23.30 -5.85 -4.53
C ASN A 68 21.79 -5.85 -4.63
N SER A 69 21.22 -4.80 -5.23
CA SER A 69 19.80 -4.75 -5.55
C SER A 69 19.47 -5.50 -6.82
N THR A 70 18.31 -6.16 -6.85
CA THR A 70 17.81 -6.90 -8.02
C THR A 70 16.66 -6.16 -8.68
N TYR A 71 16.27 -6.59 -9.88
CA TYR A 71 15.07 -6.09 -10.54
C TYR A 71 13.81 -6.28 -9.68
N VAL A 72 13.70 -7.41 -9.00
CA VAL A 72 12.52 -7.79 -8.19
C VAL A 72 12.40 -6.94 -6.93
N THR A 73 13.53 -6.60 -6.30
CA THR A 73 13.56 -5.83 -5.06
C THR A 73 13.56 -4.31 -5.28
N ARG A 74 13.79 -3.86 -6.52
CA ARG A 74 13.94 -2.43 -6.90
C ARG A 74 12.81 -1.55 -6.39
N SER A 75 11.56 -1.98 -6.51
CA SER A 75 10.41 -1.18 -6.08
C SER A 75 10.09 -1.37 -4.59
N ALA A 76 10.11 -2.61 -4.12
CA ALA A 76 9.78 -2.96 -2.74
C ALA A 76 10.68 -2.29 -1.70
N ARG A 77 11.99 -2.18 -1.98
CA ARG A 77 12.97 -1.58 -1.05
C ARG A 77 12.65 -0.15 -0.63
N HIS A 78 11.97 0.62 -1.48
CA HIS A 78 11.61 2.01 -1.18
C HIS A 78 10.53 2.11 -0.10
N TYR A 79 9.81 1.03 0.18
CA TYR A 79 8.69 0.97 1.11
C TYR A 79 8.99 0.21 2.41
N ASN A 80 10.23 -0.21 2.63
CA ASN A 80 10.61 -1.01 3.77
C ASN A 80 11.43 -0.23 4.79
N PHE A 81 11.26 -0.60 6.05
CA PHE A 81 12.14 -0.21 7.15
C PHE A 81 12.22 -1.40 8.11
N TYR A 82 13.44 -1.85 8.39
CA TYR A 82 13.71 -2.95 9.32
C TYR A 82 14.62 -2.48 10.44
N LEU A 83 14.36 -2.96 11.65
CA LEU A 83 15.34 -2.89 12.72
C LEU A 83 16.41 -3.97 12.50
N ASP A 84 17.63 -3.74 12.97
CA ASP A 84 18.72 -4.73 12.84
C ASP A 84 18.34 -6.10 13.42
N ASN A 85 17.61 -6.13 14.54
CA ASN A 85 17.10 -7.37 15.12
C ASN A 85 16.12 -8.06 14.16
N ASP A 86 15.20 -7.31 13.53
CA ASP A 86 14.25 -7.85 12.56
C ASP A 86 15.00 -8.47 11.37
N ILE A 87 16.01 -7.78 10.82
CA ILE A 87 16.81 -8.28 9.70
C ILE A 87 17.44 -9.61 10.07
N ASN A 88 18.11 -9.67 11.23
CA ASN A 88 18.77 -10.86 11.69
C ASN A 88 17.79 -12.01 11.92
N GLU A 89 16.68 -11.78 12.63
CA GLU A 89 15.65 -12.80 12.87
C GLU A 89 15.04 -13.34 11.57
N ASN A 90 14.76 -12.47 10.60
CA ASN A 90 14.21 -12.91 9.32
C ASN A 90 15.24 -13.71 8.50
N ILE A 91 16.49 -13.27 8.41
CA ILE A 91 17.57 -14.03 7.75
C ILE A 91 17.76 -15.38 8.42
N ARG A 92 17.71 -15.41 9.75
CA ARG A 92 17.74 -16.64 10.55
C ARG A 92 16.58 -17.56 10.22
N SER A 93 15.37 -17.04 10.06
CA SER A 93 14.21 -17.83 9.65
C SER A 93 14.42 -18.47 8.27
N ILE A 94 14.92 -17.71 7.29
CA ILE A 94 15.20 -18.23 5.93
C ILE A 94 16.15 -19.44 5.98
N TRP A 95 17.23 -19.32 6.74
CA TRP A 95 18.21 -20.41 6.82
C TRP A 95 17.71 -21.60 7.64
N ARG A 96 16.94 -21.39 8.71
CA ARG A 96 16.30 -22.48 9.48
C ARG A 96 15.42 -23.33 8.56
N GLU A 97 14.63 -22.70 7.69
CA GLU A 97 13.82 -23.43 6.71
C GLU A 97 14.68 -24.25 5.74
N ILE A 98 15.83 -23.73 5.30
CA ILE A 98 16.76 -24.46 4.44
C ILE A 98 17.35 -25.67 5.17
N PHE A 99 17.75 -25.53 6.43
CA PHE A 99 18.30 -26.63 7.21
C PHE A 99 17.26 -27.71 7.51
N ILE A 100 16.02 -27.33 7.79
CA ILE A 100 14.90 -28.26 7.91
C ILE A 100 14.77 -29.09 6.63
N ASP A 101 14.83 -28.45 5.46
CA ASP A 101 14.77 -29.17 4.18
C ASP A 101 15.97 -30.08 3.97
N ILE A 102 17.19 -29.64 4.30
CA ILE A 102 18.39 -30.50 4.20
C ILE A 102 18.22 -31.73 5.08
N LYS A 103 17.76 -31.58 6.32
CA LYS A 103 17.52 -32.69 7.26
C LYS A 103 16.50 -33.70 6.77
N ARG A 104 15.54 -33.30 5.91
CA ARG A 104 14.61 -34.25 5.26
C ARG A 104 15.32 -35.24 4.36
N PHE A 105 16.44 -34.86 3.76
CA PHE A 105 17.23 -35.71 2.85
C PHE A 105 18.51 -36.26 3.49
N ALA A 106 19.00 -35.61 4.55
CA ALA A 106 20.17 -36.01 5.31
C ALA A 106 19.90 -35.82 6.82
N PRO A 107 19.25 -36.78 7.50
CA PRO A 107 18.88 -36.65 8.91
C PRO A 107 20.05 -36.37 9.85
N ASP A 108 21.23 -36.90 9.53
CA ASP A 108 22.47 -36.71 10.31
C ASP A 108 23.15 -35.34 10.06
N PHE A 109 22.53 -34.47 9.26
CA PHE A 109 23.05 -33.13 9.02
C PHE A 109 23.11 -32.31 10.31
N VAL A 110 24.32 -31.95 10.70
CA VAL A 110 24.58 -31.05 11.83
C VAL A 110 24.48 -29.61 11.36
N GLU A 111 23.54 -28.86 11.93
CA GLU A 111 23.38 -27.44 11.62
C GLU A 111 24.64 -26.65 12.02
N PRO A 112 25.09 -25.70 11.18
CA PRO A 112 26.17 -24.80 11.55
C PRO A 112 25.82 -24.00 12.81
N ILE A 113 26.78 -23.85 13.72
CA ILE A 113 26.63 -22.99 14.90
C ILE A 113 26.53 -21.55 14.44
N TRP A 114 25.45 -20.87 14.78
CA TRP A 114 25.33 -19.43 14.59
C TRP A 114 25.83 -18.73 15.83
N GLY A 115 26.60 -17.66 15.66
CA GLY A 115 26.94 -16.80 16.78
C GLY A 115 25.67 -16.35 17.52
N LEU A 116 25.78 -16.16 18.84
CA LEU A 116 24.69 -15.55 19.61
C LEU A 116 24.34 -14.20 18.96
N LEU A 117 23.05 -13.93 18.81
CA LEU A 117 22.62 -12.57 18.51
C LEU A 117 22.98 -11.77 19.75
N ILE A 118 24.02 -10.95 19.66
CA ILE A 118 24.34 -9.99 20.71
C ILE A 118 23.44 -8.79 20.40
N PRO A 119 22.45 -8.49 21.25
CA PRO A 119 21.65 -7.28 21.06
C PRO A 119 22.62 -6.09 21.03
N LEU A 120 22.56 -5.30 19.96
CA LEU A 120 23.28 -4.04 19.94
C LEU A 120 22.73 -3.16 21.06
N SER A 121 23.61 -2.42 21.73
CA SER A 121 23.21 -1.46 22.78
C SER A 121 22.27 -0.38 22.25
N GLU A 122 22.33 -0.11 20.93
CA GLU A 122 21.45 0.79 20.22
C GLU A 122 20.79 0.04 19.06
N THR A 123 19.47 0.17 18.92
CA THR A 123 18.73 -0.38 17.77
C THR A 123 18.86 0.59 16.60
N PHE A 124 19.53 0.17 15.52
CA PHE A 124 19.54 0.92 14.27
C PHE A 124 18.44 0.41 13.33
N GLY A 125 17.93 1.31 12.50
CA GLY A 125 16.92 1.02 11.51
C GLY A 125 17.45 1.26 10.10
N LEU A 126 17.24 0.30 9.21
CA LEU A 126 17.68 0.36 7.82
C LEU A 126 16.47 0.38 6.87
N GLY A 127 16.48 1.34 5.94
CA GLY A 127 15.48 1.45 4.89
C GLY A 127 14.92 2.87 4.72
N SER A 128 13.65 2.95 4.38
CA SER A 128 12.95 4.17 4.03
C SER A 128 12.58 4.99 5.26
N GLN A 129 13.11 6.21 5.31
CA GLN A 129 12.78 7.24 6.31
C GLN A 129 11.31 7.70 6.26
N PHE A 130 10.56 7.31 5.24
CA PHE A 130 9.15 7.66 5.06
C PHE A 130 8.21 6.62 5.67
N THR A 131 8.74 5.57 6.31
CA THR A 131 7.94 4.58 7.03
C THR A 131 7.51 5.18 8.37
N PRO A 132 6.22 5.48 8.57
CA PRO A 132 5.76 6.09 9.81
C PRO A 132 5.75 5.09 10.96
N THR A 133 5.82 5.59 12.20
CA THR A 133 5.52 4.77 13.38
C THR A 133 4.01 4.64 13.58
N LYS A 134 3.58 3.58 14.28
CA LYS A 134 2.17 3.39 14.66
C LYS A 134 1.64 4.58 15.44
N GLU A 135 2.42 5.10 16.38
CA GLU A 135 2.09 6.23 17.24
C GLU A 135 1.99 7.54 16.45
N GLY A 136 2.83 7.71 15.43
CA GLY A 136 2.77 8.87 14.53
C GLY A 136 1.46 8.89 13.74
N ILE A 137 1.05 7.74 13.20
CA ILE A 137 -0.23 7.61 12.49
C ILE A 137 -1.40 7.80 13.45
N ALA A 138 -1.40 7.14 14.61
CA ALA A 138 -2.48 7.24 15.58
C ALA A 138 -2.72 8.69 16.02
N ARG A 139 -1.66 9.46 16.29
CA ARG A 139 -1.78 10.90 16.60
C ARG A 139 -2.35 11.72 15.44
N LYS A 140 -1.98 11.40 14.19
CA LYS A 140 -2.58 12.03 13.01
C LYS A 140 -4.07 11.73 12.92
N VAL A 141 -4.46 10.47 13.10
CA VAL A 141 -5.87 10.04 13.08
C VAL A 141 -6.66 10.77 14.16
N GLU A 142 -6.15 10.81 15.38
CA GLU A 142 -6.78 11.52 16.50
C GLU A 142 -6.98 13.02 16.18
N SER A 143 -5.95 13.68 15.64
CA SER A 143 -6.02 15.09 15.23
C SER A 143 -7.10 15.33 14.17
N LEU A 144 -7.18 14.47 13.15
CA LEU A 144 -8.22 14.57 12.11
C LEU A 144 -9.63 14.36 12.68
N GLN A 145 -9.82 13.37 13.56
CA GLN A 145 -11.10 13.11 14.22
C GLN A 145 -11.52 14.27 15.13
N ARG A 146 -10.57 14.86 15.85
CA ARG A 146 -10.78 16.03 16.70
C ARG A 146 -11.31 17.20 15.88
N THR A 147 -10.68 17.50 14.74
CA THR A 147 -11.14 18.57 13.81
C THR A 147 -12.59 18.36 13.35
N LEU A 148 -12.99 17.12 13.05
CA LEU A 148 -14.36 16.82 12.63
C LEU A 148 -15.39 16.84 13.77
N SER A 149 -14.95 16.63 15.01
CA SER A 149 -15.83 16.58 16.19
C SER A 149 -16.12 17.95 16.82
N GLN A 150 -15.29 18.96 16.55
CA GLN A 150 -15.42 20.31 17.10
C GLN A 150 -16.72 21.03 16.70
N PRO A 151 -17.11 21.09 15.40
CA PRO A 151 -18.32 21.81 15.01
C PRO A 151 -19.59 21.01 15.32
N LYS A 152 -20.71 21.70 15.59
CA LYS A 152 -22.04 21.07 15.69
C LYS A 152 -22.76 21.10 14.35
N ALA A 153 -23.69 20.17 14.14
CA ALA A 153 -24.42 20.05 12.87
C ALA A 153 -25.13 21.34 12.44
N PHE A 154 -25.77 22.04 13.39
CA PHE A 154 -26.41 23.33 13.12
C PHE A 154 -25.40 24.38 12.65
N ASP A 155 -24.24 24.47 13.32
CA ASP A 155 -23.20 25.46 12.99
C ASP A 155 -22.65 25.27 11.58
N VAL A 156 -22.45 24.02 11.16
CA VAL A 156 -21.96 23.68 9.82
C VAL A 156 -22.97 24.09 8.75
N ALA A 157 -24.26 23.82 8.97
CA ALA A 157 -25.30 24.13 8.00
C ALA A 157 -25.74 25.61 8.01
N HIS A 158 -25.25 26.41 8.97
CA HIS A 158 -25.68 27.79 9.18
C HIS A 158 -25.11 28.78 8.15
N SER A 159 -23.86 28.59 7.73
CA SER A 159 -23.21 29.45 6.74
C SER A 159 -22.47 28.64 5.68
N ARG A 160 -22.34 29.24 4.49
CA ARG A 160 -21.68 28.61 3.36
C ARG A 160 -20.20 28.37 3.61
N GLU A 161 -19.53 29.30 4.27
CA GLU A 161 -18.11 29.23 4.63
C GLU A 161 -17.87 28.04 5.57
N ARG A 162 -18.67 27.91 6.64
CA ARG A 162 -18.56 26.80 7.59
C ARG A 162 -18.86 25.44 6.93
N MET A 163 -19.81 25.40 6.01
CA MET A 163 -20.12 24.21 5.24
C MET A 163 -18.96 23.79 4.33
N VAL A 164 -18.32 24.76 3.66
CA VAL A 164 -17.13 24.53 2.83
C VAL A 164 -15.96 24.04 3.67
N ASP A 165 -15.68 24.69 4.79
CA ASP A 165 -14.59 24.32 5.69
C ASP A 165 -14.78 22.89 6.23
N TYR A 166 -16.01 22.58 6.69
CA TYR A 166 -16.33 21.24 7.16
C TYR A 166 -16.22 20.19 6.05
N HIS A 167 -16.76 20.46 4.85
CA HIS A 167 -16.64 19.56 3.70
C HIS A 167 -15.17 19.28 3.38
N ASN A 168 -14.32 20.31 3.32
CA ASN A 168 -12.90 20.15 3.03
C ASN A 168 -12.21 19.27 4.09
N GLN A 169 -12.45 19.51 5.38
CA GLN A 169 -11.88 18.66 6.45
C GLN A 169 -12.41 17.22 6.40
N TYR A 170 -13.67 17.03 6.05
CA TYR A 170 -14.27 15.70 5.88
C TYR A 170 -13.71 14.95 4.67
N THR A 171 -13.40 15.68 3.59
CA THR A 171 -12.65 15.17 2.42
C THR A 171 -11.22 14.79 2.81
N VAL A 172 -10.50 15.60 3.60
CA VAL A 172 -9.15 15.26 4.12
C VAL A 172 -9.18 13.96 4.92
N TYR A 173 -10.12 13.82 5.86
CA TYR A 173 -10.28 12.60 6.66
C TYR A 173 -10.48 11.36 5.79
N THR A 174 -11.41 11.46 4.83
CA THR A 174 -11.76 10.36 3.93
C THR A 174 -10.58 10.00 3.01
N LEU A 175 -9.83 10.99 2.51
CA LEU A 175 -8.63 10.76 1.68
C LEU A 175 -7.52 10.06 2.46
N TYR A 176 -7.24 10.47 3.69
CA TYR A 176 -6.22 9.82 4.50
C TYR A 176 -6.62 8.40 4.90
N MET A 177 -7.91 8.16 5.20
CA MET A 177 -8.42 6.83 5.43
C MET A 177 -8.29 5.95 4.17
N LEU A 178 -8.56 6.50 2.98
CA LEU A 178 -8.37 5.81 1.70
C LEU A 178 -6.89 5.43 1.50
N ILE A 179 -5.97 6.38 1.70
CA ILE A 179 -4.52 6.14 1.56
C ILE A 179 -4.04 5.08 2.55
N ASN A 180 -4.41 5.17 3.83
CA ASN A 180 -3.96 4.26 4.88
C ASN A 180 -4.64 2.89 4.82
N GLY A 181 -5.92 2.82 4.45
CA GLY A 181 -6.70 1.59 4.45
C GLY A 181 -6.53 0.74 3.19
N SER A 182 -6.20 1.36 2.04
CA SER A 182 -6.08 0.64 0.76
C SER A 182 -4.66 0.63 0.17
N GLY A 183 -3.78 1.54 0.60
CA GLY A 183 -2.48 1.73 -0.03
C GLY A 183 -2.58 2.47 -1.36
N TYR A 184 -3.65 3.25 -1.59
CA TYR A 184 -3.74 4.16 -2.74
C TYR A 184 -2.58 5.16 -2.70
N ARG A 185 -1.93 5.43 -3.84
CA ARG A 185 -0.95 6.53 -3.93
C ARG A 185 -1.66 7.89 -3.90
N ALA A 186 -1.01 8.90 -3.34
CA ALA A 186 -1.49 10.26 -3.52
C ALA A 186 -1.32 10.69 -4.98
N VAL A 187 -2.44 10.75 -5.70
CA VAL A 187 -2.53 11.11 -7.13
C VAL A 187 -3.59 12.18 -7.30
N TYR A 188 -3.66 12.79 -8.48
CA TYR A 188 -4.77 13.67 -8.83
C TYR A 188 -6.06 12.86 -9.04
N ASN A 189 -7.19 13.43 -8.65
CA ASN A 189 -8.52 12.82 -8.74
C ASN A 189 -8.55 11.34 -8.30
N PRO A 190 -8.16 11.04 -7.04
CA PRO A 190 -8.15 9.67 -6.55
C PRO A 190 -9.58 9.14 -6.52
N LEU A 191 -9.74 7.86 -6.90
CA LEU A 191 -11.03 7.17 -6.91
C LEU A 191 -12.13 8.00 -7.61
N PRO A 192 -11.98 8.27 -8.93
CA PRO A 192 -12.78 9.28 -9.66
C PRO A 192 -14.30 8.99 -9.68
N SER A 193 -14.69 7.77 -9.30
CA SER A 193 -16.05 7.44 -8.89
C SER A 193 -16.02 6.48 -7.71
N LEU A 194 -16.86 6.70 -6.71
CA LEU A 194 -17.03 5.76 -5.61
C LEU A 194 -17.73 4.45 -6.03
N HIS A 195 -18.17 4.32 -7.28
CA HIS A 195 -18.62 3.02 -7.83
C HIS A 195 -17.47 2.02 -8.02
N PHE A 196 -16.21 2.48 -7.92
CA PHE A 196 -15.05 1.61 -7.79
C PHE A 196 -14.91 1.01 -6.38
N ASN A 197 -15.71 1.45 -5.39
CA ASN A 197 -15.89 0.75 -4.12
C ASN A 197 -16.85 -0.44 -4.32
N LEU A 198 -16.29 -1.64 -4.38
CA LEU A 198 -17.03 -2.89 -4.52
C LEU A 198 -17.48 -3.38 -3.14
N HIS A 199 -18.39 -2.61 -2.50
CA HIS A 199 -18.85 -2.82 -1.12
C HIS A 199 -19.16 -4.29 -0.80
N ARG A 200 -19.94 -4.97 -1.66
CA ARG A 200 -20.32 -6.38 -1.50
C ARG A 200 -19.13 -7.32 -1.36
N HIS A 201 -18.00 -6.99 -1.98
CA HIS A 201 -16.81 -7.82 -2.03
C HIS A 201 -15.74 -7.42 -1.01
N GLY A 202 -15.96 -6.36 -0.23
CA GLY A 202 -14.93 -5.88 0.71
C GLY A 202 -13.68 -5.35 0.00
N ALA A 203 -13.85 -4.70 -1.16
CA ALA A 203 -12.74 -4.37 -2.03
C ALA A 203 -12.93 -3.06 -2.79
N ILE A 204 -11.83 -2.47 -3.25
CA ILE A 204 -11.83 -1.26 -4.07
C ILE A 204 -11.00 -1.50 -5.34
N MET A 205 -11.48 -1.02 -6.48
CA MET A 205 -10.73 -0.96 -7.72
C MET A 205 -9.94 0.34 -7.78
N ILE A 206 -8.62 0.25 -7.95
CA ILE A 206 -7.73 1.41 -7.95
C ILE A 206 -6.89 1.45 -9.22
N SER A 207 -6.65 2.67 -9.71
CA SER A 207 -5.74 2.94 -10.81
C SER A 207 -5.02 4.25 -10.50
N ASP A 208 -3.73 4.17 -10.12
CA ASP A 208 -2.99 5.29 -9.53
C ASP A 208 -1.78 5.74 -10.37
N LYS A 209 -1.03 4.82 -10.96
CA LYS A 209 0.09 5.14 -11.84
C LYS A 209 0.10 4.16 -13.00
N ASP A 210 -0.96 4.23 -13.79
CA ASP A 210 -1.17 3.33 -14.90
C ASP A 210 -0.88 3.98 -16.24
N SER A 211 -0.50 3.15 -17.22
CA SER A 211 -0.47 3.60 -18.61
C SER A 211 -1.90 3.75 -19.13
N ALA A 212 -2.12 4.73 -20.02
CA ALA A 212 -3.41 4.88 -20.70
C ALA A 212 -3.70 3.75 -21.71
N LYS A 213 -2.70 2.91 -22.04
CA LYS A 213 -2.81 1.90 -23.10
C LYS A 213 -3.24 0.54 -22.58
N ASP A 214 -2.66 0.07 -21.47
CA ASP A 214 -2.76 -1.32 -21.03
C ASP A 214 -3.41 -1.54 -19.65
N TYR A 215 -3.60 -0.48 -18.86
CA TYR A 215 -4.07 -0.55 -17.47
C TYR A 215 -3.33 -1.59 -16.60
N ALA A 216 -2.06 -1.85 -16.90
CA ALA A 216 -1.26 -2.88 -16.24
C ALA A 216 -1.07 -2.67 -14.73
N HIS A 217 -1.35 -1.47 -14.20
CA HIS A 217 -1.27 -1.10 -12.78
C HIS A 217 -2.64 -0.95 -12.09
N MET A 218 -3.74 -1.13 -12.83
CA MET A 218 -5.08 -1.20 -12.27
C MET A 218 -5.21 -2.50 -11.49
N ARG A 219 -5.78 -2.41 -10.29
CA ARG A 219 -5.96 -3.57 -9.42
C ARG A 219 -7.19 -3.48 -8.55
N LEU A 220 -7.67 -4.66 -8.23
CA LEU A 220 -8.54 -4.88 -7.10
C LEU A 220 -7.68 -4.97 -5.84
N VAL A 221 -8.11 -4.32 -4.77
CA VAL A 221 -7.46 -4.43 -3.45
C VAL A 221 -8.49 -4.70 -2.38
N ALA A 222 -8.08 -5.38 -1.30
CA ALA A 222 -8.92 -5.52 -0.13
C ALA A 222 -9.11 -4.15 0.52
N ALA A 223 -10.32 -3.90 1.00
CA ALA A 223 -10.68 -2.66 1.69
C ALA A 223 -11.22 -3.00 3.08
N PRO A 224 -10.64 -2.39 4.14
CA PRO A 224 -11.13 -2.59 5.49
C PRO A 224 -12.52 -1.98 5.67
N THR A 225 -13.30 -2.57 6.55
CA THR A 225 -14.69 -2.22 6.88
C THR A 225 -14.86 -0.74 7.23
N PRO A 226 -14.03 -0.13 8.11
CA PRO A 226 -14.15 1.31 8.40
C PRO A 226 -13.97 2.20 7.16
N LEU A 227 -13.11 1.81 6.21
CA LEU A 227 -12.93 2.56 4.96
C LEU A 227 -14.18 2.45 4.09
N ILE A 228 -14.72 1.24 3.92
CA ILE A 228 -15.93 1.01 3.12
C ILE A 228 -17.10 1.83 3.65
N GLU A 229 -17.29 1.81 4.97
CA GLU A 229 -18.36 2.56 5.64
C GLU A 229 -18.14 4.07 5.55
N GLN A 230 -16.91 4.55 5.71
CA GLN A 230 -16.59 5.97 5.53
C GLN A 230 -16.86 6.44 4.10
N LEU A 231 -16.55 5.64 3.08
CA LEU A 231 -16.86 5.98 1.67
C LEU A 231 -18.38 6.03 1.44
N GLN A 232 -19.15 5.18 2.12
CA GLN A 232 -20.61 5.23 2.09
C GLN A 232 -21.14 6.51 2.76
N TYR A 233 -20.63 6.87 3.94
CA TYR A 233 -20.99 8.15 4.58
C TYR A 233 -20.56 9.36 3.76
N TYR A 234 -19.48 9.25 2.98
CA TYR A 234 -19.07 10.31 2.06
C TYR A 234 -20.05 10.47 0.89
N LEU A 235 -20.61 9.39 0.35
CA LEU A 235 -21.68 9.48 -0.66
C LEU A 235 -22.92 10.20 -0.12
N GLU A 236 -23.34 9.85 1.09
CA GLU A 236 -24.48 10.50 1.76
C GLU A 236 -24.18 11.98 2.04
N HIS A 237 -22.96 12.30 2.44
CA HIS A 237 -22.48 13.67 2.60
C HIS A 237 -22.58 14.47 1.31
N LEU A 238 -22.12 13.92 0.17
CA LEU A 238 -22.21 14.59 -1.12
C LEU A 238 -23.65 14.85 -1.53
N ASN A 239 -24.56 13.90 -1.29
CA ASN A 239 -25.97 14.08 -1.56
C ASN A 239 -26.57 15.22 -0.70
N ALA A 240 -26.28 15.23 0.59
CA ALA A 240 -26.73 16.29 1.50
C ALA A 240 -26.16 17.66 1.12
N LEU A 241 -24.87 17.72 0.78
CA LEU A 241 -24.20 18.93 0.33
C LEU A 241 -24.81 19.44 -0.99
N ALA A 242 -25.08 18.55 -1.95
CA ALA A 242 -25.74 18.89 -3.20
C ALA A 242 -27.12 19.55 -2.96
N ASN A 243 -27.91 19.02 -2.01
CA ASN A 243 -29.21 19.62 -1.65
C ASN A 243 -29.06 21.05 -1.12
N HIS A 244 -28.02 21.33 -0.33
CA HIS A 244 -27.73 22.69 0.14
C HIS A 244 -27.26 23.62 -0.99
N LEU A 245 -26.54 23.07 -1.97
CA LEU A 245 -25.94 23.86 -3.05
C LEU A 245 -26.82 24.02 -4.29
N ALA A 246 -27.89 23.23 -4.43
CA ALA A 246 -28.71 23.12 -5.65
C ALA A 246 -29.12 24.46 -6.26
N MET A 247 -29.48 25.45 -5.44
CA MET A 247 -29.94 26.77 -5.90
C MET A 247 -28.81 27.80 -6.09
N THR A 248 -27.63 27.57 -5.50
CA THR A 248 -26.53 28.55 -5.46
C THR A 248 -25.32 28.15 -6.30
N ALA A 249 -25.18 26.87 -6.61
CA ALA A 249 -24.10 26.26 -7.36
C ALA A 249 -24.61 25.02 -8.10
N GLU A 250 -25.58 25.22 -8.99
CA GLU A 250 -26.32 24.15 -9.69
C GLU A 250 -25.39 23.13 -10.37
N SER A 251 -24.37 23.58 -11.11
CA SER A 251 -23.44 22.68 -11.81
C SER A 251 -22.67 21.77 -10.85
N LEU A 252 -22.25 22.30 -9.70
CA LEU A 252 -21.54 21.55 -8.67
C LEU A 252 -22.48 20.56 -7.98
N ALA A 253 -23.70 20.98 -7.64
CA ALA A 253 -24.71 20.10 -7.07
C ALA A 253 -25.05 18.94 -8.02
N MET A 254 -25.20 19.21 -9.32
CA MET A 254 -25.45 18.18 -10.33
C MET A 254 -24.30 17.18 -10.45
N ASN A 255 -23.04 17.63 -10.36
CA ASN A 255 -21.89 16.73 -10.31
C ASN A 255 -21.91 15.83 -9.05
N MET A 256 -22.22 16.40 -7.88
CA MET A 256 -22.35 15.65 -6.63
C MET A 256 -23.51 14.64 -6.66
N TYR A 257 -24.65 15.01 -7.26
CA TYR A 257 -25.77 14.08 -7.47
C TYR A 257 -25.41 12.95 -8.42
N PHE A 258 -24.68 13.23 -9.50
CA PHE A 258 -24.16 12.20 -10.39
C PHE A 258 -23.31 11.19 -9.60
N HIS A 259 -22.32 11.64 -8.83
CA HIS A 259 -21.46 10.71 -8.09
C HIS A 259 -22.17 9.97 -6.96
N SER A 260 -23.18 10.57 -6.33
CA SER A 260 -23.97 9.96 -5.25
C SER A 260 -25.14 9.09 -5.73
N ALA A 261 -25.46 9.09 -7.03
CA ALA A 261 -26.51 8.24 -7.59
C ALA A 261 -26.14 6.75 -7.49
N GLN A 262 -27.13 5.86 -7.36
CA GLN A 262 -26.88 4.41 -7.29
C GLN A 262 -26.34 3.80 -8.60
N LYS A 263 -26.63 4.44 -9.74
CA LYS A 263 -26.28 3.94 -11.08
C LYS A 263 -25.93 5.08 -12.05
N PRO A 264 -24.86 5.85 -11.81
CA PRO A 264 -24.52 7.02 -12.62
C PRO A 264 -24.17 6.69 -14.06
N PHE A 265 -23.62 5.49 -14.29
CA PHE A 265 -23.22 5.02 -15.62
C PHE A 265 -24.32 4.24 -16.34
N LEU A 266 -25.57 4.30 -15.88
CA LEU A 266 -26.68 3.55 -16.50
C LEU A 266 -27.00 4.05 -17.91
N SER A 267 -26.82 5.34 -18.16
CA SER A 267 -26.98 5.95 -19.49
C SER A 267 -25.93 5.47 -20.48
N MET A 268 -24.73 5.15 -20.00
CA MET A 268 -23.63 4.68 -20.83
C MET A 268 -23.82 3.19 -21.16
N ARG A 269 -24.23 2.90 -22.40
CA ARG A 269 -24.56 1.52 -22.83
C ARG A 269 -23.35 0.77 -23.38
N GLY A 270 -22.37 1.49 -23.93
CA GLY A 270 -21.19 0.90 -24.56
C GLY A 270 -20.02 0.69 -23.60
N LYS A 271 -19.24 -0.39 -23.81
CA LYS A 271 -17.94 -0.57 -23.13
C LYS A 271 -16.94 0.54 -23.47
N LEU A 272 -16.96 1.00 -24.73
CA LEU A 272 -16.09 2.07 -25.21
C LEU A 272 -16.37 3.40 -24.50
N GLU A 273 -17.63 3.81 -24.45
CA GLU A 273 -18.08 5.04 -23.79
C GLU A 273 -17.68 5.08 -22.30
N LYS A 274 -17.84 3.98 -21.57
CA LYS A 274 -17.40 3.88 -20.17
C LYS A 274 -15.89 4.00 -20.02
N ARG A 275 -15.13 3.44 -20.97
CA ARG A 275 -13.67 3.53 -21.00
C ARG A 275 -13.22 4.96 -21.28
N GLU A 276 -13.82 5.59 -22.29
CA GLU A 276 -13.55 6.99 -22.65
C GLU A 276 -13.85 7.91 -21.46
N TRP A 277 -14.99 7.74 -20.80
CA TRP A 277 -15.29 8.46 -19.57
C TRP A 277 -14.19 8.27 -18.51
N PHE A 278 -13.80 7.02 -18.24
CA PHE A 278 -12.77 6.73 -17.24
C PHE A 278 -11.43 7.38 -17.58
N ASP A 279 -11.03 7.36 -18.84
CA ASP A 279 -9.79 7.99 -19.33
C ASP A 279 -9.81 9.51 -19.16
N THR A 280 -10.97 10.15 -19.31
CA THR A 280 -11.12 11.59 -19.05
C THR A 280 -11.18 11.95 -17.56
N ALA A 281 -11.62 11.02 -16.70
CA ALA A 281 -11.82 11.28 -15.28
C ALA A 281 -10.55 10.98 -14.45
N LYS A 282 -9.90 9.86 -14.72
CA LYS A 282 -8.71 9.42 -13.99
C LYS A 282 -7.59 10.46 -14.09
N HIS A 283 -7.06 10.86 -12.93
CA HIS A 283 -6.00 11.88 -12.83
C HIS A 283 -6.35 13.25 -13.40
N SER A 284 -7.63 13.51 -13.70
CA SER A 284 -8.06 14.77 -14.25
C SER A 284 -7.88 15.92 -13.27
N LYS A 285 -7.46 17.08 -13.78
CA LYS A 285 -7.42 18.33 -13.02
C LYS A 285 -8.67 19.17 -13.22
N SER A 286 -9.51 18.82 -14.20
CA SER A 286 -10.63 19.64 -14.67
C SER A 286 -11.98 18.92 -14.67
N ASN A 287 -11.99 17.59 -14.82
CA ASN A 287 -13.21 16.79 -14.71
C ASN A 287 -13.41 16.41 -13.24
N ASP A 288 -14.34 17.09 -12.57
CA ASP A 288 -14.61 16.90 -11.14
C ASP A 288 -15.02 15.45 -10.84
N GLY A 289 -14.16 14.76 -10.10
CA GLY A 289 -14.45 13.44 -9.54
C GLY A 289 -15.16 13.56 -8.20
N THR A 290 -15.13 12.48 -7.42
CA THR A 290 -15.93 12.42 -6.19
C THR A 290 -15.29 13.15 -5.02
N LEU A 291 -13.95 13.11 -4.90
CA LEU A 291 -13.19 13.72 -3.79
C LEU A 291 -12.67 15.10 -4.22
N VAL A 292 -13.44 16.14 -3.92
CA VAL A 292 -13.14 17.53 -4.29
C VAL A 292 -12.95 18.41 -3.05
N PHE A 293 -12.21 19.50 -3.23
CA PHE A 293 -12.14 20.60 -2.28
C PHE A 293 -12.87 21.81 -2.84
N LEU A 294 -13.58 22.51 -1.98
CA LEU A 294 -14.37 23.69 -2.31
C LEU A 294 -13.66 24.96 -1.87
N SER A 295 -13.82 26.01 -2.67
CA SER A 295 -13.40 27.37 -2.30
C SER A 295 -14.41 28.40 -2.78
N ILE A 296 -14.48 29.53 -2.08
CA ILE A 296 -15.33 30.67 -2.44
C ILE A 296 -14.43 31.72 -3.09
N ASP A 297 -14.75 32.06 -4.33
CA ASP A 297 -14.07 33.11 -5.07
C ASP A 297 -14.32 34.47 -4.41
N LYS A 298 -13.25 35.19 -4.06
CA LYS A 298 -13.35 36.43 -3.26
C LYS A 298 -14.01 37.58 -4.01
N GLU A 299 -13.94 37.60 -5.34
CA GLU A 299 -14.46 38.70 -6.16
C GLU A 299 -15.91 38.45 -6.57
N SER A 300 -16.21 37.24 -7.04
CA SER A 300 -17.52 36.85 -7.56
C SER A 300 -18.43 36.19 -6.52
N GLY A 301 -17.90 35.79 -5.36
CA GLY A 301 -18.61 35.01 -4.36
C GLY A 301 -19.03 33.62 -4.84
N ARG A 302 -18.55 33.16 -6.01
CA ARG A 302 -18.93 31.87 -6.60
C ARG A 302 -18.14 30.73 -5.97
N LEU A 303 -18.81 29.58 -5.83
CA LEU A 303 -18.15 28.36 -5.37
C LEU A 303 -17.38 27.75 -6.53
N ARG A 304 -16.18 27.28 -6.24
CA ARG A 304 -15.35 26.52 -7.16
C ARG A 304 -14.98 25.19 -6.51
N ALA A 305 -15.02 24.11 -7.29
CA ALA A 305 -14.49 22.83 -6.91
C ALA A 305 -13.13 22.61 -7.57
N LYS A 306 -12.26 21.89 -6.88
CA LYS A 306 -11.01 21.36 -7.43
C LYS A 306 -10.84 19.93 -6.97
N ASN A 307 -10.50 19.04 -7.90
CA ASN A 307 -10.14 17.67 -7.56
C ASN A 307 -9.02 17.62 -6.53
N ALA A 308 -9.15 16.68 -5.59
CA ALA A 308 -8.07 16.35 -4.68
C ALA A 308 -6.81 15.93 -5.47
N GLY A 309 -5.67 16.35 -4.97
CA GLY A 309 -4.35 15.99 -5.46
C GLY A 309 -3.32 16.21 -4.37
N PRO A 310 -2.06 15.77 -4.55
CA PRO A 310 -1.06 15.78 -3.48
C PRO A 310 -0.84 17.16 -2.84
N SER A 311 -0.69 18.19 -3.67
CA SER A 311 -0.46 19.56 -3.19
C SER A 311 -1.64 20.11 -2.41
N LEU A 312 -2.86 19.91 -2.93
CA LEU A 312 -4.07 20.45 -2.31
C LEU A 312 -4.44 19.68 -1.04
N LEU A 313 -4.21 18.37 -0.99
CA LEU A 313 -4.38 17.58 0.23
C LEU A 313 -3.45 18.08 1.34
N ASN A 314 -2.17 18.35 1.02
CA ASN A 314 -1.23 18.92 1.99
C ASN A 314 -1.63 20.33 2.44
N GLU A 315 -2.17 21.16 1.54
CA GLU A 315 -2.63 22.52 1.87
C GLU A 315 -3.85 22.51 2.81
N GLN A 316 -4.75 21.56 2.63
CA GLN A 316 -5.99 21.44 3.41
C GLN A 316 -5.81 20.65 4.72
N ASP A 317 -4.67 19.97 4.88
CA ASP A 317 -4.35 19.17 6.05
C ASP A 317 -3.91 20.05 7.23
N ASN A 318 -4.85 20.27 8.14
CA ASN A 318 -4.63 21.04 9.38
C ASN A 318 -4.23 20.16 10.58
N SER A 319 -3.80 18.92 10.35
CA SER A 319 -3.44 18.03 11.46
C SER A 319 -2.12 18.41 12.12
N GLU A 320 -2.01 18.15 13.41
CA GLU A 320 -0.82 18.43 14.23
C GLU A 320 0.41 17.60 13.80
N VAL A 321 0.18 16.50 13.07
CA VAL A 321 1.22 15.56 12.65
C VAL A 321 1.29 15.49 11.13
N SER A 322 2.40 16.00 10.58
CA SER A 322 2.72 15.85 9.16
C SER A 322 3.31 14.47 8.90
N LEU A 323 2.73 13.75 7.94
CA LEU A 323 3.26 12.48 7.44
C LEU A 323 3.44 12.56 5.92
N PRO A 324 4.45 11.88 5.35
CA PRO A 324 4.60 11.80 3.90
C PRO A 324 3.35 11.20 3.26
N LEU A 325 2.82 11.76 2.17
CA LEU A 325 1.55 11.31 1.59
C LEU A 325 1.47 9.83 1.18
N ASN A 326 2.60 9.16 0.99
CA ASN A 326 2.63 7.72 0.69
C ASN A 326 2.68 6.83 1.95
N PHE A 327 2.65 7.40 3.16
CA PHE A 327 2.84 6.69 4.43
C PHE A 327 1.96 5.43 4.55
N GLY A 328 0.73 5.48 4.04
CA GLY A 328 -0.20 4.36 4.08
C GLY A 328 0.35 3.10 3.40
N ARG A 329 1.03 3.25 2.26
CA ARG A 329 1.68 2.11 1.58
C ARG A 329 2.83 1.52 2.38
N HIS A 330 3.67 2.38 2.97
CA HIS A 330 4.79 1.93 3.80
C HIS A 330 4.26 1.15 5.01
N TYR A 331 3.24 1.70 5.68
CA TYR A 331 2.69 1.08 6.88
C TYR A 331 1.94 -0.22 6.59
N ILE A 332 1.06 -0.25 5.57
CA ILE A 332 0.38 -1.51 5.16
C ILE A 332 1.40 -2.59 4.86
N ARG A 333 2.44 -2.28 4.08
CA ARG A 333 3.48 -3.25 3.74
C ARG A 333 4.13 -3.81 5.00
N GLN A 334 4.61 -2.93 5.86
CA GLN A 334 5.29 -3.31 7.10
C GLN A 334 4.38 -4.14 8.01
N TYR A 335 3.12 -3.74 8.15
CA TYR A 335 2.13 -4.44 8.98
C TYR A 335 1.88 -5.86 8.47
N LEU A 336 1.57 -6.03 7.19
CA LEU A 336 1.30 -7.34 6.60
C LEU A 336 2.54 -8.25 6.61
N GLN A 337 3.72 -7.68 6.45
CA GLN A 337 4.98 -8.43 6.58
C GLN A 337 5.21 -8.95 7.98
N LYS A 338 5.02 -8.10 9.00
CA LYS A 338 5.13 -8.51 10.40
C LYS A 338 4.07 -9.54 10.78
N ALA A 339 2.91 -9.51 10.13
CA ALA A 339 1.87 -10.53 10.26
C ALA A 339 2.17 -11.84 9.50
N GLY A 340 3.33 -11.96 8.83
CA GLY A 340 3.73 -13.16 8.10
C GLY A 340 2.90 -13.45 6.85
N VAL A 341 2.26 -12.43 6.27
CA VAL A 341 1.44 -12.59 5.07
C VAL A 341 2.31 -12.92 3.86
N HIS A 342 1.85 -13.87 3.06
CA HIS A 342 2.50 -14.29 1.82
C HIS A 342 2.70 -13.09 0.86
N GLN A 343 3.87 -13.01 0.20
CA GLN A 343 4.23 -11.86 -0.64
C GLN A 343 3.26 -11.68 -1.82
N GLU A 344 2.69 -12.75 -2.39
CA GLU A 344 1.64 -12.67 -3.41
C GLU A 344 0.44 -11.81 -2.96
N ALA A 345 -0.03 -12.00 -1.72
CA ALA A 345 -1.15 -11.23 -1.17
C ALA A 345 -0.75 -9.78 -0.88
N ILE A 346 0.50 -9.54 -0.45
CA ILE A 346 1.03 -8.18 -0.29
C ILE A 346 1.13 -7.47 -1.66
N LYS A 347 1.59 -8.19 -2.71
CA LYS A 347 1.63 -7.69 -4.09
C LYS A 347 0.23 -7.46 -4.65
N PHE A 348 -0.75 -8.28 -4.31
CA PHE A 348 -2.16 -8.05 -4.65
C PHE A 348 -2.62 -6.67 -4.13
N GLN A 349 -2.36 -6.37 -2.85
CA GLN A 349 -2.74 -5.10 -2.24
C GLN A 349 -1.95 -3.91 -2.80
N LEU A 350 -0.62 -4.01 -2.90
CA LEU A 350 0.25 -2.87 -3.16
C LEU A 350 0.75 -2.77 -4.62
N GLY A 351 0.50 -3.79 -5.44
CA GLY A 351 1.09 -3.94 -6.76
C GLY A 351 2.54 -4.45 -6.69
N HIS A 352 3.37 -4.02 -7.65
CA HIS A 352 4.76 -4.47 -7.82
C HIS A 352 4.92 -5.87 -8.41
N TRP A 353 3.98 -6.28 -9.24
CA TRP A 353 4.08 -7.48 -10.07
C TRP A 353 5.26 -7.35 -11.04
N VAL A 354 5.96 -8.45 -11.27
CA VAL A 354 6.84 -8.58 -12.43
C VAL A 354 6.05 -9.08 -13.64
N ALA A 355 6.69 -9.10 -14.82
CA ALA A 355 6.06 -9.63 -16.02
C ALA A 355 5.56 -11.07 -15.79
N GLY A 356 4.28 -11.31 -16.04
CA GLY A 356 3.61 -12.60 -15.79
C GLY A 356 2.84 -12.70 -14.47
N GLU A 357 2.98 -11.73 -13.56
CA GLU A 357 2.31 -11.74 -12.24
C GLU A 357 1.08 -10.81 -12.17
N ILE A 358 0.57 -10.31 -13.30
CA ILE A 358 -0.54 -9.34 -13.31
C ILE A 358 -1.86 -10.02 -12.92
N PRO A 359 -2.52 -9.65 -11.80
CA PRO A 359 -3.70 -10.32 -11.27
C PRO A 359 -4.91 -10.32 -12.20
N LEU A 360 -5.09 -9.25 -12.97
CA LEU A 360 -6.23 -9.06 -13.87
C LEU A 360 -5.93 -9.50 -15.32
N SER A 361 -4.81 -10.18 -15.56
CA SER A 361 -4.50 -10.71 -16.88
C SER A 361 -5.34 -11.94 -17.22
N SER A 362 -5.55 -12.20 -18.51
CA SER A 362 -6.38 -13.32 -19.00
C SER A 362 -5.90 -14.72 -18.57
N PHE A 363 -4.66 -14.84 -18.11
CA PHE A 363 -4.06 -16.10 -17.67
C PHE A 363 -3.81 -16.15 -16.16
N SER A 364 -4.27 -15.13 -15.42
CA SER A 364 -4.14 -15.11 -13.96
C SER A 364 -4.98 -16.22 -13.35
N THR A 365 -4.36 -17.00 -12.46
CA THR A 365 -5.02 -18.02 -11.65
C THR A 365 -5.32 -17.53 -10.23
N GLN A 366 -5.09 -16.24 -9.94
CA GLN A 366 -5.22 -15.69 -8.60
C GLN A 366 -6.69 -15.66 -8.15
N ASP A 367 -6.99 -16.30 -7.02
CA ASP A 367 -8.30 -16.18 -6.38
C ASP A 367 -8.39 -14.87 -5.59
N HIS A 368 -9.04 -13.88 -6.20
CA HIS A 368 -9.26 -12.58 -5.57
C HIS A 368 -10.14 -12.67 -4.33
N GLY A 369 -11.16 -13.53 -4.33
CA GLY A 369 -12.09 -13.67 -3.21
C GLY A 369 -11.39 -14.21 -1.98
N GLN A 370 -10.57 -15.25 -2.16
CA GLN A 370 -9.73 -15.82 -1.11
C GLN A 370 -8.69 -14.81 -0.62
N THR A 371 -8.03 -14.09 -1.53
CA THR A 371 -7.01 -13.09 -1.16
C THR A 371 -7.63 -11.93 -0.36
N ILE A 372 -8.82 -11.46 -0.74
CA ILE A 372 -9.55 -10.43 0.01
C ILE A 372 -10.00 -10.95 1.38
N ALA A 373 -10.52 -12.17 1.44
CA ALA A 373 -10.93 -12.80 2.70
C ALA A 373 -9.76 -12.98 3.68
N LEU A 374 -8.54 -13.22 3.16
CA LEU A 374 -7.31 -13.26 3.95
C LEU A 374 -6.90 -11.87 4.47
N LEU A 375 -6.88 -10.87 3.59
CA LEU A 375 -6.33 -9.55 3.92
C LEU A 375 -7.26 -8.68 4.75
N ARG A 376 -8.57 -8.73 4.49
CA ARG A 376 -9.54 -7.80 5.08
C ARG A 376 -9.54 -7.83 6.61
N PRO A 377 -9.57 -9.00 7.29
CA PRO A 377 -9.52 -9.03 8.76
C PRO A 377 -8.24 -8.40 9.33
N LEU A 378 -7.09 -8.61 8.68
CA LEU A 378 -5.82 -8.03 9.08
C LEU A 378 -5.80 -6.52 8.89
N LEU A 379 -6.39 -6.03 7.80
CA LEU A 379 -6.53 -4.59 7.55
C LEU A 379 -7.54 -3.95 8.52
N ASP A 380 -8.60 -4.65 8.90
CA ASP A 380 -9.56 -4.20 9.92
C ASP A 380 -8.87 -4.04 11.28
N GLU A 381 -8.11 -5.05 11.72
CA GLU A 381 -7.29 -4.99 12.93
C GLU A 381 -6.28 -3.83 12.86
N MET A 382 -5.59 -3.69 11.72
CA MET A 382 -4.64 -2.61 11.51
C MET A 382 -5.30 -1.24 11.70
N MET A 383 -6.43 -1.00 11.01
CA MET A 383 -7.16 0.26 11.06
C MET A 383 -7.67 0.56 12.49
N ALA A 384 -8.21 -0.45 13.16
CA ALA A 384 -8.65 -0.33 14.56
C ALA A 384 -7.48 0.01 15.49
N SER A 385 -6.32 -0.64 15.32
CA SER A 385 -5.12 -0.39 16.12
C SER A 385 -4.52 1.01 15.93
N LEU A 386 -4.83 1.64 14.80
CA LEU A 386 -4.45 3.02 14.46
C LEU A 386 -5.49 4.06 14.91
N GLY A 387 -6.64 3.61 15.42
CA GLY A 387 -7.73 4.49 15.88
C GLY A 387 -8.67 4.97 14.79
N TRP A 388 -8.57 4.45 13.56
CA TRP A 388 -9.50 4.81 12.48
C TRP A 388 -10.92 4.38 12.80
N LYS A 389 -11.88 5.26 12.52
CA LYS A 389 -13.32 5.02 12.69
C LYS A 389 -14.11 5.70 11.58
N GLU A 390 -15.11 5.05 11.05
CA GLU A 390 -16.11 5.68 10.21
C GLU A 390 -16.86 6.77 10.99
N ILE A 391 -17.11 7.92 10.37
CA ILE A 391 -17.77 9.07 11.00
C ILE A 391 -18.90 9.54 10.08
N PRO A 392 -20.18 9.36 10.47
CA PRO A 392 -21.30 9.92 9.73
C PRO A 392 -21.20 11.46 9.64
N SER A 393 -21.52 12.00 8.48
CA SER A 393 -21.45 13.45 8.25
C SER A 393 -22.41 14.24 9.15
N LEU A 394 -21.99 15.43 9.57
CA LEU A 394 -22.84 16.38 10.26
C LEU A 394 -23.96 16.93 9.37
N LEU A 395 -23.78 16.94 8.04
CA LEU A 395 -24.79 17.41 7.09
C LEU A 395 -25.94 16.42 6.89
N THR A 396 -25.77 15.14 7.25
CA THR A 396 -26.80 14.11 7.08
C THR A 396 -27.62 13.88 8.36
N ARG A 397 -27.20 14.45 9.50
CA ARG A 397 -27.93 14.34 10.76
C ARG A 397 -29.26 15.09 10.65
N LYS A 398 -30.36 14.40 10.95
CA LYS A 398 -31.68 15.04 11.08
C LYS A 398 -31.58 16.12 12.16
N ARG A 399 -32.12 17.31 11.87
CA ARG A 399 -32.31 18.36 12.88
C ARG A 399 -33.18 17.74 13.98
N GLN A 400 -32.62 17.55 15.18
CA GLN A 400 -33.41 17.23 16.37
C GLN A 400 -34.13 18.48 16.84
#